data_AF-A0AAD8ULD9-F1
#
_entry.id   AF-A0AAD8ULD9-F1
#
_cell.length_a   1.000
_cell.length_b   1.000
_cell.length_c   1.000
_cell.angle_alpha   90.00
_cell.angle_beta   90.00
_cell.angle_gamma   90.00
#
_symmetry.space_group_name_H-M   'P 1'
#
loop_
_entity.id
_entity.type
_entity.pdbx_description
1 polymer ?
#
loop_
_entity_poly.entity_id
_entity_poly.type
_entity_poly.pdbx_seq_one_letter_code
_entity_poly.pdbx_strand_id
1 'polypeptide(L)'
;MSRGGRGGGRGGRGGRQGPQLSWDNGEHAPDTRPSELFPAYAIPTAKPVTDHEQANVNAFLLFRRQFQDGPLYTRKRTWGMDPTNTRKFYGQEQVNAKYGVRTRATADPFNAVPTYSQKFTRPERALPDFGGRPFCKEFFPLELHETLDGDD
;
A
#
# COMPACT_ATOMS: atom_id res chain seq x y z
N MET A 1 -53.25 -49.10 -27.08
CA MET A 1 -52.72 -50.19 -26.21
C MET A 1 -52.65 -49.70 -24.78
N SER A 2 -53.02 -50.56 -23.82
CA SER A 2 -52.57 -50.63 -22.41
C SER A 2 -52.73 -49.39 -21.51
N ARG A 3 -53.72 -49.36 -20.61
CA ARG A 3 -53.74 -49.84 -19.20
C ARG A 3 -53.15 -48.84 -18.20
N GLY A 4 -53.95 -48.47 -17.20
CA GLY A 4 -53.44 -48.28 -15.84
C GLY A 4 -53.91 -47.03 -15.11
N GLY A 5 -55.11 -47.07 -14.54
CA GLY A 5 -55.48 -46.17 -13.45
C GLY A 5 -54.81 -46.57 -12.13
N ARG A 6 -54.41 -45.55 -11.36
CA ARG A 6 -54.31 -45.50 -9.88
C ARG A 6 -54.60 -44.02 -9.56
N GLY A 7 -55.70 -43.62 -8.93
CA GLY A 7 -56.27 -44.15 -7.70
C GLY A 7 -55.72 -43.35 -6.53
N GLY A 8 -56.52 -42.45 -5.95
CA GLY A 8 -56.34 -42.01 -4.56
C GLY A 8 -56.42 -40.51 -4.28
N GLY A 9 -57.51 -40.09 -3.63
CA GLY A 9 -57.40 -39.10 -2.54
C GLY A 9 -57.73 -37.64 -2.83
N ARG A 10 -58.95 -37.32 -3.28
CA ARG A 10 -59.56 -36.03 -2.92
C ARG A 10 -60.00 -36.08 -1.45
N GLY A 11 -59.62 -35.08 -0.67
CA GLY A 11 -60.34 -34.72 0.55
C GLY A 11 -59.53 -34.81 1.84
N GLY A 12 -58.58 -33.90 2.02
CA GLY A 12 -58.01 -33.57 3.33
C GLY A 12 -58.37 -32.14 3.72
N ARG A 13 -59.65 -31.84 3.92
CA ARG A 13 -60.07 -30.67 4.72
C ARG A 13 -59.70 -30.99 6.17
N GLY A 14 -58.60 -30.42 6.64
CA GLY A 14 -58.07 -30.68 7.98
C GLY A 14 -57.12 -29.60 8.47
N GLY A 15 -57.46 -28.33 8.21
CA GLY A 15 -56.90 -27.25 9.01
C GLY A 15 -57.48 -27.35 10.42
N ARG A 16 -56.68 -27.83 11.38
CA ARG A 16 -56.68 -27.44 12.81
C ARG A 16 -55.58 -28.21 13.53
N GLN A 17 -54.45 -27.52 13.68
CA GLN A 17 -53.77 -27.31 14.96
C GLN A 17 -53.65 -28.57 15.84
N GLY A 18 -52.57 -29.33 15.65
CA GLY A 18 -51.96 -30.00 16.79
C GLY A 18 -51.55 -28.95 17.84
N PRO A 19 -51.43 -29.32 19.12
CA PRO A 19 -51.08 -28.37 20.17
C PRO A 19 -49.81 -27.61 19.78
N GLN A 20 -49.87 -26.27 19.78
CA GLN A 20 -48.70 -25.42 19.60
C GLN A 20 -47.67 -25.88 20.63
N LEU A 21 -46.60 -26.54 20.18
CA LEU A 21 -45.56 -26.94 21.09
C LEU A 21 -44.93 -25.66 21.62
N SER A 22 -44.75 -25.55 22.94
CA SER A 22 -44.20 -24.36 23.58
C SER A 22 -42.80 -23.94 23.08
N TRP A 23 -42.14 -24.81 22.32
CA TRP A 23 -40.85 -24.60 21.67
C TRP A 23 -40.93 -24.44 20.14
N ASP A 24 -42.12 -24.53 19.55
CA ASP A 24 -42.33 -24.30 18.12
C ASP A 24 -42.46 -22.79 17.87
N ASN A 25 -41.31 -22.16 17.72
CA ASN A 25 -41.15 -20.72 17.49
C ASN A 25 -41.52 -20.39 16.04
N GLY A 26 -42.76 -20.57 15.60
CA GLY A 26 -43.21 -20.45 14.21
C GLY A 26 -42.57 -19.30 13.39
N GLU A 27 -43.22 -18.14 13.31
CA GLU A 27 -42.70 -16.95 12.59
C GLU A 27 -41.66 -16.16 13.42
N HIS A 28 -41.38 -16.62 14.65
CA HIS A 28 -40.51 -15.96 15.63
C HIS A 28 -39.26 -16.80 15.96
N ALA A 29 -38.85 -17.71 15.07
CA ALA A 29 -37.63 -18.49 15.25
C ALA A 29 -36.41 -17.55 15.32
N PRO A 30 -35.49 -17.74 16.29
CA PRO A 30 -34.29 -16.92 16.37
C PRO A 30 -33.43 -17.12 15.12
N ASP A 31 -32.90 -16.05 14.57
CA ASP A 31 -31.96 -16.15 13.46
C ASP A 31 -30.68 -16.84 13.94
N THR A 32 -30.43 -18.05 13.44
CA THR A 32 -29.30 -18.90 13.81
C THR A 32 -28.06 -18.62 12.96
N ARG A 33 -28.14 -17.67 12.02
CA ARG A 33 -27.01 -17.30 11.18
C ARG A 33 -25.97 -16.54 12.02
N PRO A 34 -24.67 -16.77 11.77
CA PRO A 34 -23.64 -15.94 12.35
C PRO A 34 -23.86 -14.48 11.93
N SER A 35 -23.60 -13.54 12.84
CA SER A 35 -23.69 -12.11 12.56
C SER A 35 -22.84 -11.74 11.35
N GLU A 36 -23.34 -10.83 10.52
CA GLU A 36 -22.58 -10.32 9.38
C GLU A 36 -21.25 -9.70 9.84
N LEU A 37 -20.17 -9.97 9.09
CA LEU A 37 -18.84 -9.42 9.38
C LEU A 37 -18.82 -7.89 9.30
N PHE A 38 -19.69 -7.31 8.46
CA PHE A 38 -19.84 -5.88 8.26
C PHE A 38 -21.31 -5.50 8.41
N PRO A 39 -21.81 -5.25 9.63
CA PRO A 39 -23.17 -4.80 9.84
C PRO A 39 -23.40 -3.47 9.12
N ALA A 40 -24.65 -3.21 8.73
CA ALA A 40 -25.02 -1.95 8.11
C ALA A 40 -24.66 -0.77 9.02
N TYR A 41 -23.67 0.01 8.62
CA TYR A 41 -23.23 1.21 9.32
C TYR A 41 -23.58 2.45 8.49
N ALA A 42 -23.97 3.53 9.17
CA ALA A 42 -24.16 4.81 8.51
C ALA A 42 -22.78 5.34 8.08
N ILE A 43 -22.54 5.42 6.78
CA ILE A 43 -21.29 5.95 6.23
C ILE A 43 -21.26 7.45 6.52
N PRO A 44 -20.28 7.97 7.28
CA PRO A 44 -20.17 9.40 7.50
C PRO A 44 -19.88 10.10 6.16
N THR A 45 -20.74 11.02 5.75
CA THR A 45 -20.50 11.85 4.56
C THR A 45 -19.56 12.99 4.91
N ALA A 46 -18.54 13.20 4.08
CA ALA A 46 -17.62 14.30 4.26
C ALA A 46 -18.35 15.64 4.06
N LYS A 47 -18.06 16.62 4.93
CA LYS A 47 -18.52 18.00 4.73
C LYS A 47 -17.85 18.59 3.49
N PRO A 48 -18.54 19.48 2.74
CA PRO A 48 -17.90 20.19 1.64
C PRO A 48 -16.74 21.04 2.15
N VAL A 49 -15.65 21.08 1.39
CA VAL A 49 -14.42 21.77 1.78
C VAL A 49 -14.62 23.28 1.65
N THR A 50 -14.34 24.00 2.73
CA THR A 50 -14.37 25.47 2.75
C THR A 50 -13.18 26.06 2.00
N ASP A 51 -13.30 27.28 1.48
CA ASP A 51 -12.22 27.93 0.72
C ASP A 51 -10.92 28.06 1.54
N HIS A 52 -11.04 28.28 2.86
CA HIS A 52 -9.90 28.33 3.76
C HIS A 52 -9.19 26.97 3.89
N GLU A 53 -9.94 25.89 4.01
CA GLU A 53 -9.38 24.53 4.02
C GLU A 53 -8.70 24.21 2.68
N GLN A 54 -9.29 24.62 1.56
CA GLN A 54 -8.67 24.45 0.24
C GLN A 54 -7.33 25.21 0.15
N ALA A 55 -7.28 26.47 0.60
CA ALA A 55 -6.07 27.26 0.63
C ALA A 55 -4.98 26.60 1.49
N ASN A 56 -5.35 26.09 2.67
CA ASN A 56 -4.44 25.38 3.56
C ASN A 56 -3.89 24.09 2.94
N VAL A 57 -4.75 23.30 2.32
CA VAL A 57 -4.33 22.06 1.63
C VAL A 57 -3.38 22.39 0.49
N ASN A 58 -3.68 23.42 -0.31
CA ASN A 58 -2.82 23.86 -1.39
C ASN A 58 -1.45 24.32 -0.88
N ALA A 59 -1.41 25.13 0.18
CA ALA A 59 -0.18 25.57 0.83
C ALA A 59 0.63 24.38 1.38
N PHE A 60 -0.03 23.42 2.02
CA PHE A 60 0.62 22.22 2.54
C PHE A 60 1.22 21.34 1.43
N LEU A 61 0.48 21.14 0.33
CA LEU A 61 0.97 20.37 -0.82
C LEU A 61 2.17 21.06 -1.49
N LEU A 62 2.12 22.39 -1.62
CA LEU A 62 3.24 23.19 -2.13
C LEU A 62 4.46 23.04 -1.22
N PHE A 63 4.29 23.23 0.09
CA PHE A 63 5.35 23.07 1.08
C PHE A 63 5.99 21.68 0.99
N ARG A 64 5.18 20.63 0.94
CA ARG A 64 5.66 19.25 0.82
C ARG A 64 6.51 19.05 -0.42
N ARG A 65 6.08 19.57 -1.57
CA ARG A 65 6.85 19.51 -2.83
C ARG A 65 8.18 20.23 -2.67
N GLN A 66 8.16 21.49 -2.22
CA GLN A 66 9.38 22.28 -2.03
C GLN A 66 10.37 21.66 -1.04
N PHE A 67 9.86 21.08 0.05
CA PHE A 67 10.69 20.43 1.04
C PHE A 67 11.33 19.15 0.50
N GLN A 68 10.54 18.30 -0.15
CA GLN A 68 11.04 17.06 -0.77
C GLN A 68 11.98 17.33 -1.95
N ASP A 69 11.75 18.44 -2.66
CA ASP A 69 12.62 18.93 -3.71
C ASP A 69 13.81 19.73 -3.19
N GLY A 70 13.93 19.90 -1.87
CA GLY A 70 15.00 20.65 -1.24
C GLY A 70 16.35 19.92 -1.29
N PRO A 71 17.46 20.66 -1.16
CA PRO A 71 18.80 20.09 -1.11
C PRO A 71 19.03 19.19 0.12
N LEU A 72 18.30 19.48 1.22
CA LEU A 72 18.43 18.76 2.49
C LEU A 72 17.59 17.47 2.56
N TYR A 73 16.71 17.23 1.58
CA TYR A 73 15.86 16.05 1.59
C TYR A 73 16.65 14.83 1.14
N THR A 74 16.83 13.89 2.05
CA THR A 74 17.43 12.59 1.77
C THR A 74 16.35 11.53 1.72
N ARG A 75 16.41 10.68 0.70
CA ARG A 75 15.59 9.47 0.63
C ARG A 75 16.48 8.30 1.00
N LYS A 76 16.01 7.41 1.89
CA LYS A 76 16.62 6.09 2.01
C LYS A 76 16.63 5.49 0.62
N ARG A 77 17.82 5.30 0.03
CA ARG A 77 17.91 4.63 -1.26
C ARG A 77 17.14 3.33 -1.13
N THR A 78 16.38 2.98 -2.14
CA THR A 78 15.89 1.60 -2.35
C THR A 78 17.07 0.67 -2.71
N TRP A 79 18.22 0.83 -2.05
CA TRP A 79 19.49 0.07 -2.14
C TRP A 79 19.33 -1.38 -1.65
N GLY A 80 18.11 -1.90 -1.68
CA GLY A 80 17.82 -3.32 -1.56
C GLY A 80 17.35 -3.94 -2.88
N MET A 81 16.97 -3.14 -3.87
CA MET A 81 16.27 -3.60 -5.07
C MET A 81 17.05 -3.34 -6.37
N ASP A 82 18.24 -2.76 -6.30
CA ASP A 82 19.09 -2.57 -7.47
C ASP A 82 20.01 -3.78 -7.62
N PRO A 83 19.76 -4.72 -8.57
CA PRO A 83 20.57 -5.93 -8.74
C PRO A 83 22.00 -5.62 -9.21
N THR A 84 22.31 -4.37 -9.52
CA THR A 84 23.66 -3.91 -9.88
C THR A 84 24.51 -3.54 -8.67
N ASN A 85 23.91 -3.34 -7.50
CA ASN A 85 24.62 -2.98 -6.30
C ASN A 85 24.88 -4.22 -5.45
N THR A 86 26.12 -4.69 -5.44
CA THR A 86 26.53 -5.81 -4.61
C THR A 86 26.33 -5.44 -3.14
N ARG A 87 25.40 -6.12 -2.47
CA ARG A 87 25.22 -5.97 -1.02
C ARG A 87 26.52 -6.39 -0.34
N LYS A 88 27.27 -5.44 0.20
CA LYS A 88 28.44 -5.74 1.03
C LYS A 88 27.92 -6.28 2.37
N PHE A 89 27.84 -7.59 2.50
CA PHE A 89 27.66 -8.24 3.80
C PHE A 89 29.02 -8.34 4.49
N TYR A 90 29.11 -7.82 5.71
CA TYR A 90 30.35 -7.89 6.50
C TYR A 90 30.63 -9.36 6.86
N GLY A 91 31.82 -9.86 6.54
CA GLY A 91 32.24 -11.23 6.87
C GLY A 91 32.01 -12.32 5.82
N GLN A 92 31.63 -11.98 4.58
CA GLN A 92 31.56 -12.94 3.46
C GLN A 92 32.63 -12.68 2.39
N GLU A 93 33.25 -13.75 1.88
CA GLU A 93 34.14 -13.69 0.71
C GLU A 93 33.35 -13.20 -0.52
N GLN A 94 33.80 -12.11 -1.14
CA GLN A 94 33.15 -11.53 -2.30
C GLN A 94 33.31 -12.45 -3.51
N VAL A 95 32.23 -13.13 -3.89
CA VAL A 95 32.20 -13.87 -5.17
C VAL A 95 32.11 -12.84 -6.30
N ASN A 96 33.17 -12.81 -7.11
CA ASN A 96 33.43 -11.87 -8.19
C ASN A 96 32.20 -11.38 -8.98
N ALA A 97 32.23 -10.09 -9.33
CA ALA A 97 31.31 -9.36 -10.22
C ALA A 97 31.03 -10.00 -11.61
N LYS A 98 31.64 -11.14 -11.92
CA LYS A 98 31.46 -11.91 -13.17
C LYS A 98 30.27 -12.89 -13.14
N TYR A 99 29.74 -13.25 -11.96
CA TYR A 99 28.64 -14.23 -11.84
C TYR A 99 27.28 -13.64 -11.45
N GLY A 100 27.17 -12.33 -11.26
CA GLY A 100 25.90 -11.61 -11.26
C GLY A 100 25.35 -11.48 -12.67
N VAL A 101 25.13 -12.60 -13.35
CA VAL A 101 24.66 -12.61 -14.74
C VAL A 101 23.31 -11.90 -14.79
N ARG A 102 23.29 -10.70 -15.39
CA ARG A 102 22.06 -9.98 -15.77
C ARG A 102 21.35 -10.81 -16.84
N THR A 103 20.60 -11.81 -16.42
CA THR A 103 19.64 -12.51 -17.28
C THR A 103 18.43 -11.59 -17.50
N ARG A 104 17.75 -11.72 -18.65
CA ARG A 104 16.49 -10.98 -18.91
C ARG A 104 15.43 -11.20 -17.82
N ALA A 105 15.57 -12.26 -17.02
CA ALA A 105 14.69 -12.58 -15.90
C ALA A 105 14.93 -11.72 -14.64
N THR A 106 16.10 -11.08 -14.49
CA THR A 106 16.45 -10.26 -13.30
C THR A 106 16.48 -8.76 -13.60
N ALA A 107 16.20 -8.36 -14.83
CA ALA A 107 16.08 -6.97 -15.23
C ALA A 107 14.70 -6.41 -14.87
N ASP A 108 14.65 -5.23 -14.23
CA ASP A 108 13.41 -4.50 -13.99
C ASP A 108 12.71 -4.21 -15.33
N PRO A 109 11.52 -4.79 -15.61
CA PRO A 109 10.86 -4.63 -16.90
C PRO A 109 10.44 -3.18 -17.20
N PHE A 110 10.44 -2.29 -16.20
CA PHE A 110 10.01 -0.90 -16.36
C PHE A 110 11.16 0.08 -16.49
N ASN A 111 12.27 -0.11 -15.79
CA ASN A 111 13.40 0.84 -15.78
C ASN A 111 14.72 0.28 -16.34
N ALA A 112 14.79 -1.01 -16.69
CA ALA A 112 16.06 -1.60 -17.14
C ALA A 112 16.52 -1.13 -18.53
N VAL A 113 15.61 -0.67 -19.39
CA VAL A 113 15.96 -0.12 -20.71
C VAL A 113 16.15 1.39 -20.58
N PRO A 114 17.37 1.91 -20.83
CA PRO A 114 17.61 3.34 -20.72
C PRO A 114 16.85 4.09 -21.82
N THR A 115 15.94 4.97 -21.42
CA THR A 115 15.19 5.85 -22.30
C THR A 115 15.71 7.28 -22.21
N TYR A 116 15.63 8.05 -23.30
CA TYR A 116 16.11 9.44 -23.30
C TYR A 116 15.43 10.31 -22.23
N SER A 117 14.17 10.01 -21.91
CA SER A 117 13.39 10.65 -20.84
C SER A 117 14.02 10.51 -19.45
N GLN A 118 14.80 9.46 -19.20
CA GLN A 118 15.47 9.24 -17.90
C GLN A 118 16.50 10.34 -17.60
N LYS A 119 17.04 11.03 -18.62
CA LYS A 119 17.93 12.18 -18.41
C LYS A 119 17.27 13.35 -17.68
N PHE A 120 15.95 13.44 -17.72
CA PHE A 120 15.17 14.47 -17.03
C PHE A 120 14.62 13.99 -15.69
N THR A 121 14.83 12.72 -15.32
CA THR A 121 14.42 12.22 -14.01
C THR A 121 15.39 12.73 -12.94
N ARG A 122 14.83 13.16 -11.81
CA ARG A 122 15.63 13.64 -10.68
C ARG A 122 16.33 12.45 -10.02
N PRO A 123 17.66 12.47 -9.84
CA PRO A 123 18.36 11.39 -9.19
C PRO A 123 17.97 11.29 -7.71
N GLU A 124 17.84 10.07 -7.20
CA GLU A 124 17.64 9.86 -5.76
C GLU A 124 18.89 10.28 -4.98
N ARG A 125 18.71 11.19 -4.03
CA ARG A 125 19.81 11.72 -3.19
C ARG A 125 19.85 10.96 -1.87
N ALA A 126 20.94 10.24 -1.66
CA ALA A 126 21.21 9.54 -0.40
C ALA A 126 21.82 10.47 0.66
N LEU A 127 22.56 11.48 0.21
CA LEU A 127 23.22 12.48 1.03
C LEU A 127 22.59 13.86 0.77
N PRO A 128 22.53 14.74 1.78
CA PRO A 128 22.12 16.12 1.58
C PRO A 128 23.12 16.84 0.66
N ASP A 129 22.61 17.76 -0.15
CA ASP A 129 23.40 18.59 -1.06
C ASP A 129 23.73 19.92 -0.37
N PHE A 130 24.91 19.99 0.25
CA PHE A 130 25.34 21.17 1.00
C PHE A 130 25.97 22.27 0.12
N GLY A 131 26.25 21.99 -1.16
CA GLY A 131 26.95 22.94 -2.04
C GLY A 131 26.12 24.16 -2.48
N GLY A 132 24.79 24.06 -2.41
CA GLY A 132 23.88 25.12 -2.87
C GLY A 132 23.58 26.22 -1.86
N ARG A 133 23.99 26.10 -0.59
CA ARG A 133 23.73 27.10 0.47
C ARG A 133 24.93 27.27 1.39
N PRO A 134 25.29 28.50 1.80
CA PRO A 134 26.28 28.69 2.84
C PRO A 134 25.74 28.10 4.16
N PHE A 135 26.52 27.21 4.77
CA PHE A 135 26.23 26.63 6.09
C PHE A 135 27.37 26.98 7.05
N CYS A 136 27.04 27.25 8.31
CA CYS A 136 28.05 27.49 9.33
C CYS A 136 28.57 26.14 9.83
N LYS A 137 29.84 25.83 9.55
CA LYS A 137 30.51 24.59 10.00
C LYS A 137 30.48 24.41 11.51
N GLU A 138 30.44 25.51 12.27
CA GLU A 138 30.39 25.52 13.74
C GLU A 138 29.17 24.80 14.33
N PHE A 139 28.06 24.66 13.58
CA PHE A 139 26.89 23.92 14.05
C PHE A 139 27.02 22.40 13.90
N PHE A 140 28.09 21.92 13.26
CA PHE A 140 28.34 20.50 13.07
C PHE A 140 29.50 20.03 13.97
N PRO A 141 29.45 18.79 14.47
CA PRO A 141 30.59 18.16 15.13
C PRO A 141 31.86 18.23 14.27
N LEU A 142 33.02 18.43 14.90
CA LEU A 142 34.32 18.55 14.23
C LEU A 142 34.64 17.34 13.32
N GLU A 143 34.22 16.15 13.74
CA GLU A 143 34.39 14.89 12.99
C GLU A 143 33.74 14.93 11.59
N LEU A 144 32.73 15.78 11.39
CA LEU A 144 32.02 15.89 10.12
C LEU A 144 32.57 17.01 9.23
N HIS A 145 33.53 17.83 9.68
CA HIS A 145 34.01 18.97 8.90
C HIS A 145 34.72 18.52 7.61
N GLU A 146 35.56 17.49 7.68
CA GLU A 146 36.24 16.90 6.52
C GLU A 146 35.23 16.36 5.49
N THR A 147 34.18 15.67 5.96
CA THR A 147 33.10 15.16 5.09
C THR A 147 32.28 16.27 4.42
N LEU A 148 32.15 17.43 5.08
CA LEU A 148 31.42 18.59 4.56
C LEU A 148 32.26 19.37 3.53
N ASP A 149 33.59 19.32 3.65
CA ASP A 149 34.54 19.92 2.70
C ASP A 149 34.80 19.04 1.48
N GLY A 150 34.42 17.75 1.55
CA GLY A 150 34.56 16.80 0.45
C GLY A 150 35.97 16.24 0.31
N ASP A 151 36.75 16.26 1.39
CA ASP A 151 38.15 15.78 1.45
C ASP A 151 38.27 14.29 1.87
N ASP A 152 37.15 13.57 1.97
CA ASP A 152 37.02 12.15 2.41
C ASP A 152 36.63 11.19 1.26
#